data_AF-A0A4Y5SMI3-F1
#
_entry.id   AF-A0A4Y5SMI3-F1
#
_cell.length_a   1.000
_cell.length_b   1.000
_cell.length_c   1.000
_cell.angle_alpha   90.00
_cell.angle_beta   90.00
_cell.angle_gamma   90.00
#
_symmetry.space_group_name_H-M   'P 1'
#
loop_
_entity.id
_entity.type
_entity.pdbx_description
1 polymer ?
#
loop_
_entity_poly.entity_id
_entity_poly.type
_entity_poly.pdbx_seq_one_letter_code
_entity_poly.pdbx_strand_id
1 'polypeptide(L)'
;MDRNVKVAALILSIVVVLTLGYYISGNQLPSQDSSDGVDYSTVTCTLETEPQFTHANAWTGWSVRELVDNRMVEFTDFLEFVPKVSLSEGKSSGFLHAEDWPAEMGIAPKCTLAGSAVFFENNDTARGMYYPVVAGNRGAIKRQDLELPAGDVYFAHYVIPVKNATWEVTENLANSNGTDFLMSGGISERRRTGLTGTCTCPVEAVIAQLDDAIKAKGFGEVALERKPAENEYFRPLSAKLYRRGDDCLYVEFSEVKGMELVRVLMIMGDEEVVKAYAEAFTAGGENCSGES
;
A
#
# COMPACT_ATOMS: atom_id res chain seq x y z
N MET A 1 -1.99 65.26 -18.18
CA MET A 1 -2.84 64.05 -18.02
C MET A 1 -4.00 64.44 -17.12
N ASP A 2 -5.20 64.44 -17.70
CA ASP A 2 -6.41 65.04 -17.13
C ASP A 2 -6.79 64.38 -15.80
N ARG A 3 -7.31 65.16 -14.84
CA ARG A 3 -7.67 64.69 -13.49
C ARG A 3 -8.67 63.55 -13.55
N ASN A 4 -9.52 63.56 -14.57
CA ASN A 4 -10.50 62.51 -14.86
C ASN A 4 -9.84 61.18 -15.29
N VAL A 5 -8.70 61.24 -15.99
CA VAL A 5 -7.94 60.05 -16.42
C VAL A 5 -7.23 59.38 -15.24
N LYS A 6 -6.75 60.17 -14.27
CA LYS A 6 -6.14 59.63 -13.04
C LYS A 6 -7.17 58.94 -12.14
N VAL A 7 -8.38 59.49 -12.02
CA VAL A 7 -9.47 58.89 -11.25
C VAL A 7 -9.95 57.59 -11.92
N ALA A 8 -10.10 57.59 -13.25
CA ALA A 8 -10.48 56.38 -13.98
C ALA A 8 -9.44 55.26 -13.83
N ALA A 9 -8.14 55.57 -13.91
CA ALA A 9 -7.07 54.59 -13.72
C ALA A 9 -7.04 54.02 -12.29
N LEU A 10 -7.32 54.83 -11.27
CA LEU A 10 -7.39 54.39 -9.87
C LEU A 10 -8.58 53.47 -9.61
N ILE A 11 -9.75 53.78 -10.19
CA ILE A 11 -10.94 52.94 -10.06
C ILE A 11 -10.71 51.60 -10.77
N LEU A 12 -10.12 51.61 -11.97
CA LEU A 12 -9.83 50.38 -12.70
C LEU A 12 -8.85 49.46 -11.95
N SER A 13 -7.83 50.04 -11.32
CA SER A 13 -6.84 49.28 -10.54
C SER A 13 -7.43 48.71 -9.24
N ILE A 14 -8.32 49.43 -8.57
CA ILE A 14 -9.06 48.90 -7.40
C ILE A 14 -10.00 47.76 -7.81
N VAL A 15 -10.72 47.90 -8.93
CA VAL A 15 -11.61 46.85 -9.44
C VAL A 15 -10.82 45.61 -9.83
N VAL A 16 -9.65 45.75 -10.47
CA VAL A 16 -8.79 44.61 -10.82
C VAL A 16 -8.22 43.93 -9.57
N VAL A 17 -7.80 44.67 -8.55
CA VAL A 17 -7.31 44.08 -7.30
C VAL A 17 -8.43 43.38 -6.53
N LEU A 18 -9.65 43.92 -6.55
CA LEU A 18 -10.80 43.28 -5.91
C LEU A 18 -11.28 42.05 -6.68
N THR A 19 -11.29 42.06 -8.01
CA THR A 19 -11.65 40.87 -8.80
C THR A 19 -10.57 39.80 -8.76
N LEU A 20 -9.28 40.16 -8.74
CA LEU A 20 -8.19 39.21 -8.56
C LEU A 20 -8.18 38.65 -7.13
N GLY A 21 -8.46 39.49 -6.12
CA GLY A 21 -8.66 39.05 -4.74
C GLY A 21 -9.84 38.09 -4.61
N TYR A 22 -10.96 38.37 -5.28
CA TYR A 22 -12.14 37.51 -5.31
C TYR A 22 -11.91 36.20 -6.09
N TYR A 23 -11.09 36.23 -7.15
CA TYR A 23 -10.73 35.05 -7.92
C TYR A 23 -9.72 34.16 -7.18
N ILE A 24 -8.80 34.76 -6.42
CA ILE A 24 -7.84 34.04 -5.57
C ILE A 24 -8.53 33.51 -4.29
N SER A 25 -9.54 34.21 -3.74
CA SER A 25 -10.35 33.70 -2.64
C SER A 25 -11.44 32.71 -3.08
N GLY A 26 -11.85 32.74 -4.36
CA GLY A 26 -12.85 31.84 -4.94
C GLY A 26 -12.29 30.51 -5.46
N ASN A 27 -10.97 30.44 -5.66
CA ASN A 27 -10.22 29.21 -5.97
C ASN A 27 -9.32 28.79 -4.80
N GLN A 28 -9.80 28.91 -3.56
CA GLN A 28 -9.30 28.01 -2.53
C GLN A 28 -9.61 26.59 -3.00
N LEU A 29 -8.58 25.92 -3.53
CA LEU A 29 -8.46 24.47 -3.50
C LEU A 29 -9.04 23.99 -2.17
N PRO A 30 -9.93 22.98 -2.17
CA PRO A 30 -10.53 22.51 -0.94
C PRO A 30 -9.41 22.24 0.05
N SER A 31 -9.41 23.00 1.14
CA SER A 31 -8.58 22.73 2.29
C SER A 31 -8.85 21.29 2.68
N GLN A 32 -7.77 20.53 2.80
CA GLN A 32 -7.72 19.13 3.18
C GLN A 32 -8.08 18.95 4.67
N ASP A 33 -9.20 19.54 5.10
CA ASP A 33 -9.77 19.54 6.45
C ASP A 33 -11.30 19.68 6.37
N SER A 34 -11.92 18.87 5.50
CA SER A 34 -13.33 18.51 5.66
C SER A 34 -13.45 16.99 5.65
N SER A 35 -12.94 16.37 6.72
CA SER A 35 -13.70 15.25 7.25
C SER A 35 -15.06 15.84 7.63
N ASP A 36 -16.08 15.66 6.79
CA ASP A 36 -17.42 15.52 7.35
C ASP A 36 -17.26 14.55 8.52
N GLY A 37 -17.51 15.04 9.74
CA GLY A 37 -17.09 14.41 11.00
C GLY A 37 -17.82 13.10 11.27
N VAL A 38 -17.57 12.09 10.43
CA VAL A 38 -18.04 10.72 10.62
C VAL A 38 -17.09 10.08 11.60
N ASP A 39 -17.57 9.90 12.82
CA ASP A 39 -16.87 9.13 13.84
C ASP A 39 -16.94 7.64 13.48
N TYR A 40 -15.82 7.12 12.97
CA TYR A 40 -15.69 5.70 12.62
C TYR A 40 -15.33 4.80 13.81
N SER A 41 -15.15 5.36 15.02
CA SER A 41 -14.73 4.61 16.21
C SER A 41 -15.73 3.54 16.67
N THR A 42 -17.01 3.70 16.30
CA THR A 42 -18.09 2.75 16.64
C THR A 42 -18.42 1.77 15.53
N VAL A 43 -17.92 1.97 14.31
CA VAL A 43 -18.17 1.06 13.18
C VAL A 43 -17.36 -0.21 13.40
N THR A 44 -17.92 -1.39 13.15
CA THR A 44 -17.15 -2.64 13.18
C THR A 44 -16.98 -3.13 11.75
N CYS A 45 -15.76 -3.05 11.23
CA CYS A 45 -15.43 -3.50 9.89
C CYS A 45 -15.18 -5.02 9.86
N THR A 46 -15.93 -5.73 9.03
CA THR A 46 -15.81 -7.19 8.84
C THR A 46 -15.87 -7.54 7.37
N LEU A 47 -15.14 -8.58 6.96
CA LEU A 47 -15.34 -9.19 5.66
C LEU A 47 -16.56 -10.09 5.74
N GLU A 48 -17.60 -9.79 4.98
CA GLU A 48 -18.75 -10.69 4.79
C GLU A 48 -18.54 -11.49 3.51
N THR A 49 -18.54 -12.81 3.61
CA THR A 49 -18.37 -13.71 2.46
C THR A 49 -19.34 -14.88 2.48
N GLU A 50 -19.69 -15.36 1.29
CA GLU A 50 -20.35 -16.64 1.06
C GLU A 50 -19.52 -17.46 0.04
N PRO A 51 -19.00 -18.64 0.41
CA PRO A 51 -19.04 -19.23 1.75
C PRO A 51 -18.20 -18.42 2.76
N GLN A 52 -18.37 -18.70 4.05
CA GLN A 52 -17.53 -18.11 5.09
C GLN A 52 -16.05 -18.40 4.81
N PHE A 53 -15.24 -17.35 4.79
CA PHE A 53 -13.85 -17.41 4.37
C PHE A 53 -12.93 -16.69 5.35
N THR A 54 -11.70 -17.20 5.47
CA THR A 54 -10.61 -16.55 6.19
C THR A 54 -9.35 -16.77 5.36
N HIS A 55 -8.72 -15.66 4.95
CA HIS A 55 -7.48 -15.73 4.21
C HIS A 55 -6.38 -16.35 5.08
N ALA A 56 -5.42 -17.01 4.43
CA ALA A 56 -4.19 -17.46 5.04
C ALA A 56 -3.12 -16.37 4.88
N ASN A 57 -2.11 -16.38 5.74
CA ASN A 57 -0.88 -15.66 5.48
C ASN A 57 -0.16 -16.33 4.29
N ALA A 58 -0.36 -15.83 3.07
CA ALA A 58 0.12 -16.47 1.86
C ALA A 58 1.64 -16.35 1.75
N TRP A 59 2.30 -17.43 1.34
CA TRP A 59 3.75 -17.50 1.14
C TRP A 59 4.13 -17.12 -0.28
N THR A 60 4.99 -16.12 -0.47
CA THR A 60 5.49 -15.72 -1.81
C THR A 60 4.36 -15.41 -2.80
N GLY A 61 3.32 -14.74 -2.30
CA GLY A 61 2.29 -14.12 -3.14
C GLY A 61 0.91 -14.78 -3.11
N TRP A 62 -0.04 -13.98 -3.56
CA TRP A 62 -1.47 -14.28 -3.69
C TRP A 62 -2.00 -13.54 -4.92
N SER A 63 -3.16 -13.95 -5.43
CA SER A 63 -3.87 -13.17 -6.44
C SER A 63 -5.37 -13.19 -6.23
N VAL A 64 -6.04 -12.12 -6.66
CA VAL A 64 -7.50 -11.99 -6.62
C VAL A 64 -7.99 -11.71 -8.02
N ARG A 65 -9.05 -12.40 -8.43
CA ARG A 65 -9.65 -12.27 -9.75
C ARG A 65 -11.14 -12.06 -9.66
N GLU A 66 -11.67 -11.33 -10.63
CA GLU A 66 -13.09 -11.07 -10.79
C GLU A 66 -13.47 -11.26 -12.27
N LEU A 67 -14.70 -11.71 -12.52
CA LEU A 67 -15.28 -11.70 -13.86
C LEU A 67 -16.04 -10.39 -14.09
N VAL A 68 -15.49 -9.49 -14.89
CA VAL A 68 -16.10 -8.19 -15.25
C VAL A 68 -16.36 -8.20 -16.76
N ASP A 69 -17.60 -7.98 -17.18
CA ASP A 69 -18.00 -7.95 -18.60
C ASP A 69 -17.50 -9.16 -19.41
N ASN A 70 -17.62 -10.36 -18.83
CA ASN A 70 -17.15 -11.62 -19.42
C ASN A 70 -15.62 -11.70 -19.65
N ARG A 71 -14.84 -10.82 -19.01
CA ARG A 71 -13.39 -10.84 -18.96
C ARG A 71 -12.92 -11.07 -17.54
N MET A 72 -12.01 -12.03 -17.36
CA MET A 72 -11.32 -12.20 -16.08
C MET A 72 -10.32 -11.05 -15.91
N VAL A 73 -10.49 -10.26 -14.87
CA VAL A 73 -9.55 -9.23 -14.42
C VAL A 73 -8.82 -9.75 -13.19
N GLU A 74 -7.51 -9.50 -13.10
CA GLU A 74 -6.65 -10.02 -12.04
C GLU A 74 -5.87 -8.88 -11.39
N PHE A 75 -5.82 -8.93 -10.06
CA PHE A 75 -4.84 -8.22 -9.25
C PHE A 75 -3.84 -9.22 -8.66
N THR A 76 -2.57 -8.95 -8.87
CA THR A 76 -1.46 -9.66 -8.21
C THR A 76 -0.46 -8.62 -7.77
N ASP A 77 -0.21 -8.55 -6.48
CA ASP A 77 0.76 -7.63 -5.91
C ASP A 77 2.12 -8.31 -5.85
N PHE A 78 2.77 -8.40 -7.02
CA PHE A 78 4.03 -9.09 -7.14
C PHE A 78 5.18 -8.24 -6.59
N LEU A 79 5.72 -8.68 -5.47
CA LEU A 79 6.87 -8.12 -4.79
C LEU A 79 7.79 -9.24 -4.33
N GLU A 80 9.09 -9.03 -4.53
CA GLU A 80 10.12 -9.96 -4.12
C GLU A 80 11.33 -9.18 -3.60
N PHE A 81 12.00 -9.75 -2.61
CA PHE A 81 13.31 -9.31 -2.17
C PHE A 81 14.18 -10.54 -1.91
N VAL A 82 15.39 -10.50 -2.43
CA VAL A 82 16.32 -11.63 -2.45
C VAL A 82 17.64 -11.17 -1.85
N PRO A 83 18.14 -11.81 -0.77
CA PRO A 83 19.43 -11.49 -0.20
C PRO A 83 20.54 -11.88 -1.18
N LYS A 84 21.77 -11.47 -0.86
CA LYS A 84 22.94 -11.93 -1.58
C LYS A 84 23.19 -13.42 -1.28
N VAL A 85 23.30 -14.22 -2.34
CA VAL A 85 23.53 -15.67 -2.24
C VAL A 85 24.82 -16.04 -2.95
N SER A 86 25.69 -16.79 -2.27
CA SER A 86 26.89 -17.42 -2.82
C SER A 86 26.73 -18.94 -2.80
N LEU A 87 26.32 -19.52 -3.94
CA LEU A 87 26.15 -20.97 -4.07
C LEU A 87 27.47 -21.74 -3.95
N SER A 88 28.59 -21.16 -4.40
CA SER A 88 29.91 -21.78 -4.27
C SER A 88 30.40 -21.84 -2.82
N GLU A 89 29.99 -20.89 -1.99
CA GLU A 89 30.34 -20.86 -0.57
C GLU A 89 29.27 -21.49 0.33
N GLY A 90 28.09 -21.80 -0.21
CA GLY A 90 26.95 -22.27 0.57
C GLY A 90 26.50 -21.24 1.60
N LYS A 91 26.47 -19.95 1.24
CA LYS A 91 26.09 -18.84 2.14
C LYS A 91 25.00 -17.96 1.54
N SER A 92 24.05 -17.55 2.37
CA SER A 92 23.09 -16.48 2.12
C SER A 92 23.30 -15.37 3.15
N SER A 93 23.15 -14.11 2.75
CA SER A 93 23.17 -12.97 3.67
C SER A 93 21.86 -12.81 4.45
N GLY A 94 20.80 -13.53 4.07
CA GLY A 94 19.49 -13.36 4.70
C GLY A 94 18.63 -14.60 4.74
N PHE A 95 17.56 -14.49 5.53
CA PHE A 95 16.55 -15.50 5.75
C PHE A 95 15.17 -14.84 5.72
N LEU A 96 14.20 -15.50 5.08
CA LEU A 96 12.81 -15.03 5.03
C LEU A 96 11.96 -15.90 5.93
N HIS A 97 11.41 -15.34 7.00
CA HIS A 97 10.51 -16.01 7.94
C HIS A 97 9.06 -15.82 7.53
N ALA A 98 8.27 -16.90 7.61
CA ALA A 98 6.82 -16.84 7.49
C ALA A 98 6.21 -16.38 8.83
N GLU A 99 5.99 -15.07 8.99
CA GLU A 99 5.55 -14.46 10.24
C GLU A 99 4.37 -13.51 10.00
N ASP A 100 3.22 -13.78 10.62
CA ASP A 100 2.03 -12.91 10.52
C ASP A 100 2.08 -11.80 11.58
N TRP A 101 3.15 -11.01 11.53
CA TRP A 101 3.45 -9.98 12.52
C TRP A 101 2.32 -8.95 12.71
N PRO A 102 1.55 -8.51 11.67
CA PRO A 102 0.45 -7.57 11.91
C PRO A 102 -0.69 -8.22 12.71
N ALA A 103 -0.98 -9.50 12.49
CA ALA A 103 -1.98 -10.23 13.26
C ALA A 103 -1.54 -10.42 14.71
N GLU A 104 -0.28 -10.82 14.94
CA GLU A 104 0.30 -10.99 16.28
C GLU A 104 0.33 -9.66 17.07
N MET A 105 0.65 -8.57 16.40
CA MET A 105 0.59 -7.22 16.97
C MET A 105 -0.83 -6.67 17.06
N GLY A 106 -1.86 -7.34 16.55
CA GLY A 106 -3.23 -6.84 16.56
C GLY A 106 -3.45 -5.56 15.74
N ILE A 107 -2.64 -5.37 14.69
CA ILE A 107 -2.72 -4.27 13.70
C ILE A 107 -2.90 -4.80 12.27
N ALA A 108 -3.39 -6.03 12.10
CA ALA A 108 -3.82 -6.51 10.79
C ALA A 108 -5.01 -5.68 10.28
N PRO A 109 -5.02 -5.27 8.99
CA PRO A 109 -6.15 -4.55 8.41
C PRO A 109 -7.45 -5.35 8.53
N LYS A 110 -8.56 -4.66 8.79
CA LYS A 110 -9.89 -5.29 8.74
C LYS A 110 -10.28 -5.55 7.29
N CYS A 111 -11.23 -6.47 7.09
CA CYS A 111 -11.77 -6.81 5.77
C CYS A 111 -10.77 -7.39 4.75
N THR A 112 -9.64 -7.93 5.20
CA THR A 112 -8.64 -8.52 4.31
C THR A 112 -9.17 -9.75 3.57
N LEU A 113 -9.15 -9.69 2.24
CA LEU A 113 -9.53 -10.77 1.33
C LEU A 113 -8.35 -11.67 0.96
N ALA A 114 -7.13 -11.13 0.86
CA ALA A 114 -5.90 -11.89 0.70
C ALA A 114 -4.72 -11.07 1.23
N GLY A 115 -3.63 -11.75 1.59
CA GLY A 115 -2.46 -11.08 2.10
C GLY A 115 -1.26 -11.97 2.32
N SER A 116 -0.11 -11.34 2.54
CA SER A 116 1.12 -11.96 2.97
C SER A 116 1.81 -11.06 3.99
N ALA A 117 2.41 -11.65 5.00
CA ALA A 117 3.24 -11.03 6.01
C ALA A 117 4.45 -11.94 6.25
N VAL A 118 5.63 -11.32 6.27
CA VAL A 118 6.92 -12.00 6.41
C VAL A 118 7.88 -11.13 7.22
N PHE A 119 8.86 -11.77 7.83
CA PHE A 119 10.01 -11.11 8.44
C PHE A 119 11.28 -11.48 7.66
N PHE A 120 12.04 -10.49 7.22
CA PHE A 120 13.26 -10.65 6.45
C PHE A 120 14.46 -10.19 7.26
N GLU A 121 15.26 -11.15 7.70
CA GLU A 121 16.56 -10.90 8.33
C GLU A 121 17.61 -10.85 7.21
N ASN A 122 18.40 -9.77 7.15
CA ASN A 122 19.40 -9.63 6.10
C ASN A 122 20.59 -8.75 6.53
N ASN A 123 21.80 -9.29 6.40
CA ASN A 123 23.03 -8.64 6.87
C ASN A 123 23.92 -8.02 5.78
N ASP A 124 23.49 -8.06 4.51
CA ASP A 124 24.15 -7.42 3.36
C ASP A 124 23.09 -6.72 2.48
N THR A 125 23.46 -6.16 1.33
CA THR A 125 22.44 -5.63 0.41
C THR A 125 21.57 -6.75 -0.17
N ALA A 126 20.30 -6.42 -0.41
CA ALA A 126 19.35 -7.29 -1.08
C ALA A 126 18.91 -6.69 -2.42
N ARG A 127 18.34 -7.54 -3.26
CA ARG A 127 17.71 -7.14 -4.51
C ARG A 127 16.19 -7.13 -4.34
N GLY A 128 15.55 -6.00 -4.59
CA GLY A 128 14.10 -5.84 -4.67
C GLY A 128 13.55 -5.88 -6.10
N MET A 129 12.35 -6.43 -6.26
CA MET A 129 11.59 -6.44 -7.50
C MET A 129 10.11 -6.16 -7.23
N TYR A 130 9.53 -5.24 -7.98
CA TYR A 130 8.11 -4.88 -7.87
C TYR A 130 7.49 -4.71 -9.26
N TYR A 131 6.53 -5.56 -9.60
CA TYR A 131 5.83 -5.53 -10.88
C TYR A 131 4.40 -6.06 -10.77
N PRO A 132 3.46 -5.27 -10.21
CA PRO A 132 2.11 -5.72 -9.98
C PRO A 132 1.37 -5.98 -11.30
N VAL A 133 0.43 -6.92 -11.26
CA VAL A 133 -0.57 -7.14 -12.32
C VAL A 133 -1.85 -6.45 -11.90
N VAL A 134 -2.36 -5.51 -12.69
CA VAL A 134 -3.58 -4.75 -12.36
C VAL A 134 -4.57 -4.81 -13.52
N ALA A 135 -5.78 -5.31 -13.26
CA ALA A 135 -6.80 -5.59 -14.28
C ALA A 135 -6.27 -6.43 -15.47
N GLY A 136 -5.30 -7.31 -15.20
CA GLY A 136 -4.61 -8.13 -16.22
C GLY A 136 -3.51 -7.41 -17.01
N ASN A 137 -3.22 -6.13 -16.74
CA ASN A 137 -2.12 -5.38 -17.35
C ASN A 137 -0.85 -5.48 -16.49
N ARG A 138 0.32 -5.67 -17.13
CA ARG A 138 1.64 -5.80 -16.48
C ARG A 138 2.59 -4.60 -16.75
N GLY A 139 2.03 -3.44 -17.12
CA GLY A 139 2.69 -2.54 -18.07
C GLY A 139 3.63 -1.47 -17.50
N ALA A 140 3.14 -0.61 -16.60
CA ALA A 140 3.83 0.65 -16.28
C ALA A 140 4.74 0.57 -15.05
N ILE A 141 4.36 -0.15 -14.00
CA ILE A 141 5.18 -0.28 -12.79
C ILE A 141 6.00 -1.56 -12.91
N LYS A 142 7.26 -1.40 -13.27
CA LYS A 142 8.23 -2.49 -13.34
C LYS A 142 9.56 -2.02 -12.77
N ARG A 143 9.72 -2.19 -11.47
CA ARG A 143 10.97 -1.90 -10.76
C ARG A 143 11.73 -3.21 -10.61
N GLN A 144 12.92 -3.28 -11.17
CA GLN A 144 13.77 -4.47 -11.14
C GLN A 144 15.15 -4.09 -10.64
N ASP A 145 15.83 -5.07 -10.05
CA ASP A 145 17.20 -4.94 -9.56
C ASP A 145 17.40 -3.73 -8.62
N LEU A 146 16.38 -3.41 -7.80
CA LEU A 146 16.46 -2.36 -6.79
C LEU A 146 17.44 -2.79 -5.69
N GLU A 147 18.45 -1.98 -5.40
CA GLU A 147 19.35 -2.23 -4.28
C GLU A 147 18.65 -1.84 -2.97
N LEU A 148 18.45 -2.82 -2.09
CA LEU A 148 17.84 -2.65 -0.77
C LEU A 148 18.94 -2.72 0.30
N PRO A 149 18.90 -1.85 1.32
CA PRO A 149 19.90 -1.85 2.37
C PRO A 149 19.81 -3.11 3.24
N ALA A 150 20.92 -3.41 3.93
CA ALA A 150 20.93 -4.41 4.99
C ALA A 150 20.03 -3.97 6.16
N GLY A 151 19.47 -4.93 6.87
CA GLY A 151 18.62 -4.72 8.04
C GLY A 151 17.46 -5.70 8.11
N ASP A 152 16.86 -5.71 9.29
CA ASP A 152 15.70 -6.51 9.65
C ASP A 152 14.42 -5.80 9.19
N VAL A 153 13.58 -6.49 8.41
CA VAL A 153 12.35 -5.91 7.83
C VAL A 153 11.16 -6.81 8.04
N TYR A 154 10.16 -6.29 8.75
CA TYR A 154 8.81 -6.83 8.78
C TYR A 154 8.04 -6.26 7.59
N PHE A 155 7.61 -7.12 6.68
CA PHE A 155 6.93 -6.71 5.46
C PHE A 155 5.55 -7.36 5.42
N ALA A 156 4.50 -6.61 5.10
CA ALA A 156 3.19 -7.17 4.86
C ALA A 156 2.44 -6.40 3.76
N HIS A 157 1.64 -7.14 3.00
CA HIS A 157 0.77 -6.55 1.99
C HIS A 157 -0.54 -7.32 1.89
N TYR A 158 -1.62 -6.57 1.74
CA TYR A 158 -2.99 -7.07 1.82
C TYR A 158 -3.85 -6.45 0.72
N VAL A 159 -5.00 -7.06 0.49
CA VAL A 159 -6.06 -6.48 -0.34
C VAL A 159 -7.42 -6.55 0.35
N ILE A 160 -8.17 -5.46 0.23
CA ILE A 160 -9.50 -5.28 0.81
C ILE A 160 -10.50 -5.02 -0.33
N PRO A 161 -11.66 -5.71 -0.37
CA PRO A 161 -12.69 -5.46 -1.36
C PRO A 161 -13.57 -4.28 -0.93
N VAL A 162 -13.76 -3.30 -1.80
CA VAL A 162 -14.63 -2.13 -1.53
C VAL A 162 -16.00 -2.24 -2.21
N LYS A 163 -16.21 -3.25 -3.05
CA LYS A 163 -17.52 -3.62 -3.60
C LYS A 163 -17.90 -5.04 -3.22
N ASN A 164 -19.20 -5.33 -3.33
CA ASN A 164 -19.69 -6.70 -3.29
C ASN A 164 -19.59 -7.34 -4.68
N ALA A 165 -18.76 -8.36 -4.79
CA ALA A 165 -18.52 -9.08 -6.03
C ALA A 165 -18.13 -10.54 -5.75
N THR A 166 -18.09 -11.33 -6.81
CA THR A 166 -17.57 -12.69 -6.78
C THR A 166 -16.09 -12.68 -7.12
N TRP A 167 -15.28 -13.17 -6.19
CA TRP A 167 -13.84 -13.21 -6.23
C TRP A 167 -13.35 -14.66 -6.35
N GLU A 168 -12.34 -14.89 -7.19
CA GLU A 168 -11.47 -16.06 -7.08
C GLU A 168 -10.18 -15.62 -6.38
N VAL A 169 -9.98 -16.09 -5.15
CA VAL A 169 -8.78 -15.84 -4.35
C VAL A 169 -7.83 -17.02 -4.52
N THR A 170 -6.58 -16.73 -4.85
CA THR A 170 -5.49 -17.70 -4.88
C THR A 170 -4.48 -17.36 -3.80
N GLU A 171 -4.13 -18.33 -2.97
CA GLU A 171 -3.10 -18.20 -1.92
C GLU A 171 -2.11 -19.34 -2.04
N ASN A 172 -0.82 -19.01 -2.02
CA ASN A 172 0.24 -20.00 -1.91
C ASN A 172 0.46 -20.32 -0.42
N LEU A 173 0.41 -21.59 -0.03
CA LEU A 173 0.66 -22.01 1.35
C LEU A 173 2.12 -22.46 1.48
N ALA A 174 2.79 -22.01 2.55
CA ALA A 174 4.17 -22.40 2.82
C ALA A 174 4.26 -23.91 3.10
N ASN A 175 5.40 -24.53 2.75
CA ASN A 175 5.73 -25.89 3.19
C ASN A 175 6.69 -25.93 4.39
N SER A 176 7.10 -24.76 4.87
CA SER A 176 8.11 -24.55 5.91
C SER A 176 7.90 -23.18 6.57
N ASN A 177 8.60 -22.93 7.67
CA ASN A 177 8.50 -21.65 8.40
C ASN A 177 9.36 -20.53 7.79
N GLY A 178 9.98 -20.76 6.62
CA GLY A 178 10.81 -19.75 5.96
C GLY A 178 11.70 -20.29 4.83
N THR A 179 12.49 -19.39 4.23
CA THR A 179 13.47 -19.67 3.16
C THR A 179 14.85 -19.16 3.57
N ASP A 180 15.86 -20.04 3.53
CA ASP A 180 17.27 -19.69 3.76
C ASP A 180 18.03 -19.27 2.48
N PHE A 181 17.32 -19.23 1.34
CA PHE A 181 17.78 -18.88 -0.01
C PHE A 181 18.92 -19.74 -0.59
N LEU A 182 19.45 -20.69 0.18
CA LEU A 182 20.34 -21.77 -0.28
C LEU A 182 19.54 -23.00 -0.68
N MET A 183 18.37 -23.16 -0.07
CA MET A 183 17.34 -24.12 -0.41
C MET A 183 16.04 -23.33 -0.60
N SER A 184 15.28 -23.68 -1.63
CA SER A 184 13.95 -23.08 -1.79
C SER A 184 13.02 -23.58 -0.68
N GLY A 185 12.62 -22.70 0.24
CA GLY A 185 11.37 -22.90 0.96
C GLY A 185 10.26 -22.97 -0.09
N GLY A 186 9.54 -24.08 -0.13
CA GLY A 186 8.61 -24.38 -1.21
C GLY A 186 7.18 -23.96 -0.89
N ILE A 187 6.36 -23.97 -1.93
CA ILE A 187 4.91 -23.87 -1.82
C ILE A 187 4.40 -25.31 -1.65
N SER A 188 3.70 -25.59 -0.54
CA SER A 188 3.11 -26.91 -0.29
C SER A 188 1.85 -27.11 -1.13
N GLU A 189 1.02 -26.08 -1.18
CA GLU A 189 -0.27 -26.08 -1.83
C GLU A 189 -0.57 -24.68 -2.39
N ARG A 190 -1.25 -24.65 -3.53
CA ARG A 190 -1.88 -23.43 -4.04
C ARG A 190 -3.38 -23.55 -3.83
N ARG A 191 -3.88 -22.90 -2.79
CA ARG A 191 -5.31 -22.86 -2.46
C ARG A 191 -6.02 -21.89 -3.40
N ARG A 192 -7.12 -22.34 -4.00
CA ARG A 192 -8.01 -21.49 -4.80
C ARG A 192 -9.41 -21.54 -4.23
N THR A 193 -9.97 -20.37 -3.94
CA THR A 193 -11.28 -20.25 -3.30
C THR A 193 -12.13 -19.26 -4.08
N GLY A 194 -13.27 -19.73 -4.58
CA GLY A 194 -14.33 -18.86 -5.11
C GLY A 194 -15.24 -18.43 -3.96
N LEU A 195 -15.47 -17.12 -3.84
CA LEU A 195 -16.36 -16.56 -2.82
C LEU A 195 -17.06 -15.32 -3.35
N THR A 196 -18.22 -14.98 -2.80
CA THR A 196 -18.86 -13.66 -2.98
C THR A 196 -18.72 -12.88 -1.70
N GLY A 197 -18.27 -11.63 -1.75
CA GLY A 197 -18.12 -10.86 -0.52
C GLY A 197 -17.63 -9.43 -0.68
N THR A 198 -17.69 -8.70 0.44
CA THR A 198 -17.30 -7.30 0.56
C THR A 198 -16.91 -6.94 1.99
N CYS A 199 -16.28 -5.77 2.17
CA CYS A 199 -16.14 -5.16 3.48
C CYS A 199 -17.46 -4.49 3.89
N THR A 200 -17.89 -4.68 5.13
CA THR A 200 -19.13 -4.09 5.67
C THR A 200 -19.07 -2.59 5.90
N CYS A 201 -17.89 -1.99 5.81
CA CYS A 201 -17.66 -0.58 6.09
C CYS A 201 -16.94 0.10 4.92
N PRO A 202 -17.05 1.43 4.79
CA PRO A 202 -16.27 2.19 3.82
C PRO A 202 -14.77 2.13 4.15
N VAL A 203 -13.92 2.27 3.13
CA VAL A 203 -12.46 2.15 3.30
C VAL A 203 -11.90 3.16 4.31
N GLU A 204 -12.49 4.34 4.40
CA GLU A 204 -12.12 5.39 5.35
C GLU A 204 -12.26 4.90 6.80
N ALA A 205 -13.27 4.07 7.09
CA ALA A 205 -13.46 3.45 8.40
C ALA A 205 -12.36 2.41 8.70
N VAL A 206 -11.96 1.61 7.69
CA VAL A 206 -10.85 0.66 7.83
C VAL A 206 -9.55 1.40 8.13
N ILE A 207 -9.25 2.48 7.39
CA ILE A 207 -8.04 3.29 7.57
C ILE A 207 -8.01 3.88 8.99
N ALA A 208 -9.13 4.45 9.44
CA ALA A 208 -9.25 5.01 10.79
C ALA A 208 -9.05 3.95 11.88
N GLN A 209 -9.69 2.78 11.76
CA GLN A 209 -9.55 1.69 12.73
C GLN A 209 -8.13 1.13 12.80
N LEU A 210 -7.44 1.05 11.65
CA LEU A 210 -6.04 0.61 11.64
C LEU A 210 -5.13 1.67 12.28
N ASP A 211 -5.34 2.95 11.98
CA ASP A 211 -4.62 4.07 12.60
C ASP A 211 -4.78 4.06 14.13
N ASP A 212 -6.01 3.88 14.63
CA ASP A 212 -6.30 3.77 16.05
C ASP A 212 -5.64 2.53 16.68
N ALA A 213 -5.67 1.39 16.01
CA ALA A 213 -5.01 0.16 16.48
C ALA A 213 -3.49 0.33 16.59
N ILE A 214 -2.86 0.97 15.58
CA ILE A 214 -1.42 1.28 15.57
C ILE A 214 -1.08 2.23 16.73
N LYS A 215 -1.83 3.31 16.90
CA LYS A 215 -1.64 4.27 18.01
C LYS A 215 -1.82 3.60 19.37
N ALA A 216 -2.79 2.70 19.51
CA ALA A 216 -2.98 1.91 20.73
C ALA A 216 -1.79 0.97 21.04
N LYS A 217 -0.93 0.66 20.06
CA LYS A 217 0.35 -0.05 20.27
C LYS A 217 1.54 0.86 20.60
N GLY A 218 1.28 2.14 20.86
CA GLY A 218 2.27 3.12 21.28
C GLY A 218 3.03 3.79 20.14
N PHE A 219 2.61 3.58 18.89
CA PHE A 219 3.16 4.25 17.72
C PHE A 219 2.60 5.67 17.60
N GLY A 220 3.48 6.67 17.50
CA GLY A 220 3.12 8.05 17.18
C GLY A 220 3.27 8.31 15.67
N GLU A 221 2.32 9.02 15.07
CA GLU A 221 2.45 9.46 13.68
C GLU A 221 3.56 10.52 13.56
N VAL A 222 4.43 10.37 12.56
CA VAL A 222 5.51 11.30 12.23
C VAL A 222 5.37 11.77 10.79
N ALA A 223 6.06 12.86 10.45
CA ALA A 223 5.98 13.44 9.12
C ALA A 223 6.50 12.46 8.06
N LEU A 224 5.68 12.20 7.05
CA LEU A 224 6.08 11.49 5.84
C LEU A 224 6.56 12.50 4.79
N GLU A 225 7.85 12.48 4.46
CA GLU A 225 8.48 13.45 3.55
C GLU A 225 7.96 13.36 2.11
N ARG A 226 7.77 12.12 1.62
CA ARG A 226 7.29 11.85 0.26
C ARG A 226 6.04 11.00 0.32
N LYS A 227 4.92 11.55 -0.13
CA LYS A 227 3.67 10.82 -0.26
C LYS A 227 3.62 10.10 -1.61
N PRO A 228 3.05 8.89 -1.67
CA PRO A 228 2.77 8.22 -2.95
C PRO A 228 1.92 9.11 -3.85
N ALA A 229 2.25 9.12 -5.15
CA ALA A 229 1.49 9.84 -6.17
C ALA A 229 0.59 8.88 -6.97
N GLU A 230 -0.55 9.37 -7.43
CA GLU A 230 -1.44 8.63 -8.32
C GLU A 230 -0.75 8.30 -9.65
N ASN A 231 -1.02 7.10 -10.18
CA ASN A 231 -0.54 6.65 -11.49
C ASN A 231 -1.64 5.88 -12.25
N GLU A 232 -1.28 5.20 -13.34
CA GLU A 232 -2.22 4.45 -14.18
C GLU A 232 -2.97 3.35 -13.42
N TYR A 233 -2.36 2.76 -12.39
CA TYR A 233 -2.87 1.57 -11.72
C TYR A 233 -3.36 1.81 -10.30
N PHE A 234 -2.83 2.83 -9.63
CA PHE A 234 -3.11 3.08 -8.23
C PHE A 234 -3.48 4.52 -7.97
N ARG A 235 -4.47 4.71 -7.10
CA ARG A 235 -4.82 6.01 -6.51
C ARG A 235 -4.57 5.96 -5.00
N PRO A 236 -3.57 6.68 -4.49
CA PRO A 236 -3.29 6.74 -3.05
C PRO A 236 -4.50 7.27 -2.26
N LEU A 237 -4.85 6.57 -1.18
CA LEU A 237 -5.92 6.95 -0.25
C LEU A 237 -5.36 7.48 1.05
N SER A 238 -4.31 6.84 1.57
CA SER A 238 -3.61 7.24 2.80
C SER A 238 -2.19 6.71 2.77
N ALA A 239 -1.23 7.49 3.27
CA ALA A 239 0.13 7.03 3.51
C ALA A 239 0.66 7.73 4.76
N LYS A 240 1.11 6.92 5.73
CA LYS A 240 1.54 7.40 7.05
C LYS A 240 2.81 6.69 7.48
N LEU A 241 3.63 7.42 8.22
CA LEU A 241 4.80 6.90 8.89
C LEU A 241 4.57 7.02 10.40
N TYR A 242 4.86 5.96 11.13
CA TYR A 242 4.72 5.92 12.57
C TYR A 242 6.04 5.52 13.22
N ARG A 243 6.25 5.98 14.46
CA ARG A 243 7.45 5.66 15.24
C ARG A 243 7.10 5.18 16.65
N ARG A 244 7.82 4.17 17.13
CA ARG A 244 7.79 3.70 18.52
C ARG A 244 9.19 3.33 18.98
N GLY A 245 9.84 4.24 19.71
CA GLY A 245 11.25 4.08 20.06
C GLY A 245 12.11 4.11 18.79
N ASP A 246 12.86 3.04 18.56
CA ASP A 246 13.68 2.86 17.36
C ASP A 246 12.90 2.22 16.19
N ASP A 247 11.73 1.61 16.46
CA ASP A 247 10.88 1.03 15.42
C ASP A 247 10.20 2.12 14.59
N CYS A 248 10.29 1.98 13.27
CA CYS A 248 9.55 2.76 12.29
C CYS A 248 8.54 1.85 11.57
N LEU A 249 7.32 2.32 11.33
CA LEU A 249 6.26 1.60 10.63
C LEU A 249 5.68 2.49 9.53
N TYR A 250 5.82 2.09 8.28
CA TYR A 250 5.15 2.69 7.12
C TYR A 250 3.86 1.94 6.82
N VAL A 251 2.77 2.67 6.58
CA VAL A 251 1.49 2.10 6.14
C VAL A 251 0.93 2.91 4.98
N GLU A 252 0.57 2.23 3.90
CA GLU A 252 0.00 2.82 2.69
C GLU A 252 -1.28 2.09 2.28
N PHE A 253 -2.32 2.86 1.97
CA PHE A 253 -3.55 2.41 1.34
C PHE A 253 -3.65 3.03 -0.06
N SER A 254 -3.86 2.19 -1.05
CA SER A 254 -3.97 2.60 -2.45
C SER A 254 -5.11 1.85 -3.14
N GLU A 255 -6.04 2.57 -3.75
CA GLU A 255 -7.07 1.97 -4.60
C GLU A 255 -6.42 1.32 -5.81
N VAL A 256 -6.85 0.10 -6.14
CA VAL A 256 -6.48 -0.64 -7.35
C VAL A 256 -7.46 -0.29 -8.45
N LYS A 257 -7.02 0.53 -9.40
CA LYS A 257 -7.89 1.05 -10.47
C LYS A 257 -8.46 -0.08 -11.33
N GLY A 258 -9.76 0.00 -11.58
CA GLY A 258 -10.48 -0.95 -12.42
C GLY A 258 -10.86 -2.27 -11.75
N MET A 259 -10.61 -2.43 -10.44
CA MET A 259 -10.98 -3.65 -9.71
C MET A 259 -11.77 -3.42 -8.41
N GLU A 260 -11.98 -2.17 -7.97
CA GLU A 260 -12.71 -1.89 -6.71
C GLU A 260 -12.12 -2.68 -5.53
N LEU A 261 -10.79 -2.65 -5.46
CA LEU A 261 -9.97 -3.22 -4.41
C LEU A 261 -9.09 -2.12 -3.83
N VAL A 262 -8.66 -2.29 -2.58
CA VAL A 262 -7.68 -1.41 -1.94
C VAL A 262 -6.51 -2.26 -1.50
N ARG A 263 -5.33 -1.93 -2.01
CA ARG A 263 -4.05 -2.47 -1.58
C ARG A 263 -3.65 -1.81 -0.27
N VAL A 264 -3.19 -2.61 0.68
CA VAL A 264 -2.54 -2.14 1.92
C VAL A 264 -1.10 -2.63 1.91
N LEU A 265 -0.14 -1.75 2.13
CA LEU A 265 1.27 -2.07 2.31
C LEU A 265 1.71 -1.63 3.70
N MET A 266 2.38 -2.52 4.43
CA MET A 266 2.91 -2.27 5.76
C MET A 266 4.37 -2.71 5.82
N ILE A 267 5.25 -1.83 6.30
CA ILE A 267 6.69 -2.12 6.39
C ILE A 267 7.19 -1.59 7.74
N MET A 268 7.82 -2.44 8.55
CA MET A 268 8.36 -2.07 9.85
C MET A 268 9.82 -2.52 10.00
N GLY A 269 10.61 -1.69 10.68
CA GLY A 269 12.04 -1.90 10.92
C GLY A 269 12.73 -0.59 11.27
N ASP A 270 14.05 -0.54 11.09
CA ASP A 270 14.82 0.70 11.23
C ASP A 270 14.39 1.75 10.19
N GLU A 271 14.45 3.03 10.55
CA GLU A 271 13.90 4.12 9.72
C GLU A 271 14.47 4.16 8.29
N GLU A 272 15.79 4.04 8.13
CA GLU A 272 16.44 4.06 6.82
C GLU A 272 16.03 2.85 5.97
N VAL A 273 15.89 1.69 6.60
CA VAL A 273 15.47 0.45 5.93
C VAL A 273 14.01 0.56 5.51
N VAL A 274 13.13 1.03 6.40
CA VAL A 274 11.70 1.25 6.12
C VAL A 274 11.52 2.24 4.97
N LYS A 275 12.25 3.35 4.95
CA LYS A 275 12.18 4.34 3.85
C LYS A 275 12.58 3.73 2.51
N ALA A 276 13.69 3.00 2.47
CA ALA A 276 14.17 2.36 1.24
C ALA A 276 13.19 1.30 0.72
N TYR A 277 12.65 0.46 1.60
CA TYR A 277 11.65 -0.54 1.22
C TYR A 277 10.32 0.11 0.82
N ALA A 278 9.89 1.17 1.51
CA ALA A 278 8.69 1.92 1.14
C ALA A 278 8.84 2.52 -0.26
N GLU A 279 9.99 3.14 -0.59
CA GLU A 279 10.26 3.67 -1.94
C GLU A 279 10.30 2.57 -3.00
N ALA A 280 10.87 1.40 -2.67
CA ALA A 280 10.92 0.26 -3.58
C ALA A 280 9.55 -0.30 -3.91
N PHE A 281 8.67 -0.44 -2.91
CA PHE A 281 7.42 -1.22 -3.00
C PHE A 281 6.13 -0.40 -2.92
N THR A 282 6.22 0.92 -2.77
CA THR A 282 5.05 1.82 -2.79
C THR A 282 4.29 1.69 -4.11
N ALA A 283 2.96 1.78 -4.03
CA ALA A 283 2.10 1.77 -5.21
C ALA A 283 2.19 3.07 -6.02
N GLY A 284 2.67 4.17 -5.42
CA GLY A 284 2.88 5.45 -6.08
C GLY A 284 4.35 5.71 -6.42
N GLY A 285 4.62 6.72 -7.25
CA GLY A 285 5.98 7.14 -7.63
C GLY A 285 6.19 7.23 -9.13
N GLU A 286 7.20 8.01 -9.54
CA GLU A 286 7.56 8.16 -10.95
C GLU A 286 8.07 6.83 -11.52
N ASN A 287 7.68 6.52 -12.75
CA ASN A 287 8.31 5.44 -13.49
C ASN A 287 9.81 5.76 -13.58
N CYS A 288 10.66 4.89 -13.06
CA CYS A 288 12.02 4.79 -13.56
C CYS A 288 11.93 4.21 -14.98
N SER A 289 11.46 5.01 -15.95
CA SER A 289 11.65 4.74 -17.36
C SER A 289 13.14 4.97 -17.66
N GLY A 290 13.96 4.00 -17.26
CA GLY A 290 15.30 3.83 -17.79
C GLY A 290 15.16 3.10 -19.11
N GLU A 291 15.20 3.84 -20.21
CA GLU A 291 15.61 3.28 -21.49
C GLU A 291 16.97 2.58 -21.31
N SER A 292 17.07 1.33 -21.75
CA SER A 292 18.32 0.68 -22.11
C SER A 292 18.10 -0.14 -23.38
#